data_AF-A0A3D2MRZ7-F1
#
_entry.id   AF-A0A3D2MRZ7-F1
#
_cell.length_a   1.000
_cell.length_b   1.000
_cell.length_c   1.000
_cell.angle_alpha   90.00
_cell.angle_beta   90.00
_cell.angle_gamma   90.00
#
_symmetry.space_group_name_H-M   'P 1'
#
loop_
_entity.id
_entity.type
_entity.pdbx_description
1 polymer ?
#
loop_
_entity_poly.entity_id
_entity_poly.type
_entity_poly.pdbx_seq_one_letter_code
_entity_poly.pdbx_strand_id
1 'polypeptide(L)'
;MPIWTYEMLARADRKTLENVLLAAQAPDPAQLNGCVYDGYNHDWLGQLPGEKFRKAFYLKDHLLYGFNQVVIQDGQHYTGAWRTKMKEDKPITPGFYRVTSVKDEPPQKHFAPYNHLAYFNYGIDLNPRWNITMRSIRDYVGLPNTGDHSLLLGKAYLRLAP
;
A
#
# COMPACT_ATOMS: atom_id res chain seq x y z
N MET A 1 -6.80 21.91 6.39
CA MET A 1 -7.37 20.59 6.75
C MET A 1 -6.72 20.15 8.06
N PRO A 2 -7.38 19.34 8.91
CA PRO A 2 -6.72 18.76 10.07
C PRO A 2 -5.49 17.97 9.65
N ILE A 3 -4.43 18.01 10.46
CA ILE A 3 -3.26 17.14 10.29
C ILE A 3 -3.67 15.75 10.79
N TRP A 4 -3.58 14.75 9.93
CA TRP A 4 -3.87 13.36 10.25
C TRP A 4 -2.66 12.71 10.92
N THR A 5 -2.87 12.07 12.06
CA THR A 5 -1.88 11.12 12.61
C THR A 5 -2.21 9.69 12.19
N TYR A 6 -1.23 8.81 12.37
CA TYR A 6 -1.42 7.38 12.16
C TYR A 6 -2.59 6.82 12.98
N GLU A 7 -2.67 7.14 14.28
CA GLU A 7 -3.71 6.64 15.18
C GLU A 7 -5.10 7.17 14.82
N MET A 8 -5.18 8.42 14.32
CA MET A 8 -6.44 8.97 13.83
C MET A 8 -6.95 8.18 12.63
N LEU A 9 -6.08 7.91 11.65
CA LEU A 9 -6.46 7.11 10.48
C LEU A 9 -6.80 5.68 10.87
N ALA A 10 -6.00 5.03 11.72
CA ALA A 10 -6.22 3.65 12.17
C ALA A 10 -7.56 3.43 12.92
N ARG A 11 -8.14 4.49 13.50
CA ARG A 11 -9.45 4.47 14.17
C ARG A 11 -10.59 4.99 13.30
N ALA A 12 -10.28 5.63 12.18
CA ALA A 12 -11.29 6.24 11.32
C ALA A 12 -12.18 5.19 10.66
N ASP A 13 -13.43 5.55 10.39
CA ASP A 13 -14.33 4.69 9.63
C ASP A 13 -14.00 4.71 8.13
N ARG A 14 -14.52 3.73 7.38
CA ARG A 14 -14.29 3.59 5.94
C ARG A 14 -14.67 4.84 5.16
N LYS A 15 -15.75 5.53 5.56
CA LYS A 15 -16.23 6.74 4.87
C LYS A 15 -15.26 7.90 5.04
N THR A 16 -14.71 8.06 6.23
CA THR A 16 -13.69 9.06 6.56
C THR A 16 -12.42 8.79 5.79
N LEU A 17 -11.92 7.55 5.80
CA LEU A 17 -10.73 7.16 5.02
C LEU A 17 -10.93 7.41 3.51
N GLU A 18 -12.10 7.07 2.98
CA GLU A 18 -12.44 7.34 1.58
C GLU A 18 -12.38 8.84 1.27
N ASN A 19 -12.98 9.67 2.11
CA ASN A 19 -12.97 11.13 1.92
C ASN A 19 -11.55 11.72 2.01
N VAL A 20 -10.72 11.21 2.93
CA VAL A 20 -9.32 11.64 3.04
C VAL A 20 -8.54 11.25 1.79
N LEU A 21 -8.73 10.03 1.30
CA LEU A 21 -8.04 9.53 0.12
C LEU A 21 -8.45 10.30 -1.15
N LEU A 22 -9.73 10.63 -1.31
CA LEU A 22 -10.23 11.42 -2.44
C LEU A 22 -9.70 12.86 -2.47
N ALA A 23 -9.28 13.39 -1.31
CA ALA A 23 -8.69 14.73 -1.17
C ALA A 23 -7.15 14.72 -1.10
N ALA A 24 -6.53 13.53 -1.12
CA ALA A 24 -5.10 13.37 -0.94
C ALA A 24 -4.29 13.83 -2.16
N GLN A 25 -3.00 14.07 -1.95
CA GLN A 25 -2.04 14.28 -3.03
C GLN A 25 -1.30 12.97 -3.32
N ALA A 26 -0.92 12.71 -4.58
CA ALA A 26 0.03 11.62 -4.85
C ALA A 26 1.37 11.86 -4.13
N PRO A 27 1.98 10.81 -3.54
CA PRO A 27 3.35 10.90 -3.08
C PRO A 27 4.31 11.12 -4.25
N ASP A 28 5.32 11.96 -4.05
CA ASP A 28 6.50 12.02 -4.90
C ASP A 28 7.27 10.68 -4.87
N PRO A 29 7.40 9.95 -5.99
CA PRO A 29 8.12 8.68 -6.05
C PRO A 29 9.58 8.76 -5.60
N ALA A 30 10.27 9.89 -5.82
CA ALA A 30 11.66 10.04 -5.43
C ALA A 30 11.85 9.98 -3.91
N GLN A 31 10.89 10.54 -3.16
CA GLN A 31 10.89 10.55 -1.69
C GLN A 31 10.43 9.24 -1.06
N LEU A 32 9.80 8.35 -1.85
CA LEU A 32 9.48 7.01 -1.39
C LEU A 32 10.68 6.07 -1.45
N ASN A 33 11.65 6.30 -2.34
CA ASN A 33 12.77 5.38 -2.52
C ASN A 33 13.60 5.19 -1.23
N GLY A 34 13.80 3.94 -0.83
CA GLY A 34 14.52 3.59 0.40
C GLY A 34 13.67 3.65 1.68
N CYS A 35 12.44 4.17 1.60
CA CYS A 35 11.54 4.24 2.74
C CYS A 35 10.90 2.89 3.05
N VAL A 36 10.59 2.71 4.33
CA VAL A 36 9.90 1.54 4.87
C VAL A 36 8.77 2.04 5.76
N TYR A 37 7.55 1.58 5.49
CA TYR A 37 6.35 1.99 6.19
C TYR A 37 5.74 0.82 6.95
N ASP A 38 5.42 1.06 8.21
CA ASP A 38 4.60 0.18 9.03
C ASP A 38 3.13 0.54 8.82
N GLY A 39 2.35 -0.46 8.39
CA GLY A 39 0.97 -0.26 7.96
C GLY A 39 -0.03 -1.15 8.70
N TYR A 40 -1.28 -0.69 8.70
CA TYR A 40 -2.42 -1.37 9.30
C TYR A 40 -3.62 -1.36 8.35
N ASN A 41 -4.25 -2.51 8.16
CA ASN A 41 -5.47 -2.68 7.37
C ASN A 41 -6.68 -2.65 8.29
N HIS A 42 -7.73 -1.92 7.89
CA HIS A 42 -9.00 -1.86 8.62
C HIS A 42 -9.86 -3.11 8.40
N ASP A 43 -9.80 -3.68 7.19
CA ASP A 43 -10.65 -4.78 6.76
C ASP A 43 -9.83 -5.95 6.22
N TRP A 44 -10.40 -7.15 6.32
CA TRP A 44 -9.85 -8.36 5.72
C TRP A 44 -10.17 -8.39 4.21
N LEU A 45 -9.20 -7.98 3.38
CA LEU A 45 -9.27 -8.11 1.92
C LEU A 45 -8.78 -9.51 1.50
N GLY A 46 -9.66 -10.52 1.59
CA GLY A 46 -9.36 -11.89 1.12
C GLY A 46 -8.16 -12.51 1.85
N GLN A 47 -7.28 -13.26 1.18
CA GLN A 47 -6.16 -13.99 1.83
C GLN A 47 -4.96 -13.11 2.27
N LEU A 48 -5.14 -11.81 2.50
CA LEU A 48 -4.03 -10.96 2.97
C LEU A 48 -3.54 -11.40 4.36
N PRO A 49 -2.21 -11.36 4.62
CA PRO A 49 -1.57 -12.05 5.74
C PRO A 49 -1.77 -11.40 7.13
N GLY A 50 -2.80 -10.56 7.31
CA GLY A 50 -3.15 -9.95 8.58
C GLY A 50 -3.42 -8.44 8.50
N GLU A 51 -3.71 -7.86 9.65
CA GLU A 51 -3.98 -6.43 9.80
C GLU A 51 -2.69 -5.62 9.70
N LYS A 52 -1.60 -6.11 10.32
CA LYS A 52 -0.29 -5.42 10.30
C LYS A 52 0.55 -5.88 9.13
N PHE A 53 1.19 -4.94 8.45
CA PHE A 53 2.13 -5.23 7.37
C PHE A 53 3.25 -4.20 7.34
N ARG A 54 4.29 -4.46 6.56
CA ARG A 54 5.33 -3.48 6.25
C ARG A 54 5.50 -3.37 4.74
N LYS A 55 5.62 -2.16 4.22
CA LYS A 55 5.88 -1.86 2.80
C LYS A 55 7.23 -1.19 2.67
N ALA A 56 8.09 -1.73 1.82
CA ALA A 56 9.38 -1.14 1.49
C ALA A 56 9.40 -0.71 0.02
N PHE A 57 10.16 0.35 -0.28
CA PHE A 57 10.25 0.95 -1.60
C PHE A 57 11.70 1.01 -2.06
N TYR A 58 11.93 0.75 -3.35
CA TYR A 58 13.26 0.76 -3.95
C TYR A 58 13.21 1.10 -5.43
N LEU A 59 14.20 1.83 -5.90
CA LEU A 59 14.41 2.08 -7.33
C LEU A 59 15.12 0.89 -7.99
N LYS A 60 14.65 0.54 -9.18
CA LYS A 60 15.31 -0.40 -10.09
C LYS A 60 15.08 0.08 -11.52
N ASP A 61 16.15 0.25 -12.28
CA ASP A 61 16.09 0.66 -13.69
C ASP A 61 15.23 1.93 -13.91
N HIS A 62 15.41 2.93 -13.04
CA HIS A 62 14.65 4.20 -12.98
C HIS A 62 13.15 4.09 -12.66
N LEU A 63 12.65 2.88 -12.41
CA LEU A 63 11.29 2.64 -11.98
C LEU A 63 11.24 2.41 -10.47
N LEU A 64 10.21 2.98 -9.82
CA LEU A 64 9.96 2.73 -8.41
C LEU A 64 9.18 1.42 -8.25
N TYR A 65 9.75 0.53 -7.47
CA TYR A 65 9.11 -0.69 -7.02
C TYR A 65 8.96 -0.66 -5.52
N GLY A 66 8.19 -1.61 -5.01
CA GLY A 66 8.21 -1.94 -3.61
C GLY A 66 7.86 -3.39 -3.38
N PHE A 67 7.91 -3.78 -2.12
CA PHE A 67 7.51 -5.11 -1.69
C PHE A 67 6.90 -5.07 -0.29
N ASN A 68 6.05 -6.04 -0.01
CA ASN A 68 5.50 -6.23 1.33
C ASN A 68 6.46 -7.09 2.15
N GLN A 69 6.49 -6.90 3.46
CA GLN A 69 7.07 -7.83 4.41
C GLN A 69 5.97 -8.31 5.36
N VAL A 70 5.98 -9.61 5.65
CA VAL A 70 5.08 -10.17 6.67
C VAL A 70 5.54 -9.68 8.04
N VAL A 71 4.60 -9.22 8.85
CA VAL A 71 4.82 -8.79 10.24
C VAL A 71 4.14 -9.79 11.16
N ILE A 72 4.72 -10.01 12.35
CA ILE A 72 4.12 -10.80 13.41
C ILE A 72 2.83 -10.11 13.86
N GLN A 73 1.70 -10.82 13.73
CA GLN A 73 0.42 -10.37 14.27
C GLN A 73 0.39 -10.69 15.77
N ASP A 74 0.47 -9.67 16.61
CA ASP A 74 0.54 -9.79 18.07
C ASP A 74 -0.82 -9.61 18.77
N GLY A 75 -1.90 -9.43 17.99
CA GLY A 75 -3.25 -9.18 18.51
C GLY A 75 -3.44 -7.79 19.14
N GLN A 76 -2.44 -6.91 19.08
CA GLN A 76 -2.52 -5.55 19.62
C GLN A 76 -2.91 -4.52 18.55
N HIS A 77 -3.41 -4.99 17.41
CA HIS A 77 -3.87 -4.18 16.29
C HIS A 77 -2.83 -3.09 15.90
N TYR A 78 -3.28 -1.86 15.67
CA TYR A 78 -2.43 -0.73 15.32
C TYR A 78 -1.56 -0.19 16.49
N THR A 79 -1.73 -0.71 17.71
CA THR A 79 -0.97 -0.24 18.90
C THR A 79 0.25 -1.10 19.23
N GLY A 80 0.34 -2.32 18.67
CA GLY A 80 1.45 -3.24 18.92
C GLY A 80 2.71 -2.92 18.13
N ALA A 81 3.78 -3.70 18.34
CA ALA A 81 5.05 -3.49 17.62
C ALA A 81 5.08 -4.14 16.21
N TRP A 82 5.67 -3.46 15.21
CA TRP A 82 5.90 -4.05 13.88
C TRP A 82 7.21 -4.82 13.84
N ARG A 83 7.11 -6.12 14.11
CA ARG A 83 8.24 -7.06 14.02
C ARG A 83 8.16 -7.87 12.74
N THR A 84 9.09 -7.65 11.82
CA THR A 84 9.19 -8.44 10.57
C THR A 84 9.35 -9.91 10.90
N LYS A 85 8.55 -10.76 10.24
CA LYS A 85 8.68 -12.21 10.34
C LYS A 85 9.85 -12.67 9.48
N MET A 86 10.78 -13.39 10.11
CA MET A 86 11.98 -13.92 9.48
C MET A 86 11.80 -15.41 9.15
N LYS A 87 12.41 -15.87 8.07
CA LYS A 87 12.60 -17.28 7.72
C LYS A 87 14.04 -17.45 7.22
N GLU A 88 14.82 -18.35 7.83
CA GLU A 88 16.23 -18.58 7.47
C GLU A 88 17.02 -17.26 7.42
N ASP A 89 16.89 -16.45 8.47
CA ASP A 89 17.52 -15.12 8.63
C ASP A 89 17.19 -14.08 7.56
N LYS A 90 16.14 -14.31 6.75
CA LYS A 90 15.64 -13.38 5.74
C LYS A 90 14.21 -12.95 6.01
N PRO A 91 13.83 -11.68 5.74
CA PRO A 91 12.45 -11.25 5.79
C PRO A 91 11.57 -12.05 4.84
N ILE A 92 10.37 -12.43 5.28
CA ILE A 92 9.37 -13.03 4.39
C ILE A 92 8.73 -11.94 3.54
N THR A 93 8.98 -11.99 2.23
CA THR A 93 8.50 -11.03 1.23
C THR A 93 7.45 -11.69 0.32
N PRO A 94 6.13 -11.57 0.62
CA PRO A 94 5.11 -12.35 -0.09
C PRO A 94 4.79 -11.81 -1.48
N GLY A 95 5.19 -10.57 -1.79
CA GLY A 95 4.95 -9.98 -3.10
C GLY A 95 5.59 -8.62 -3.31
N PHE A 96 5.77 -8.30 -4.59
CA PHE A 96 6.33 -7.08 -5.13
C PHE A 96 5.26 -6.27 -5.86
N TYR A 97 5.45 -4.97 -5.97
CA TYR A 97 4.58 -4.07 -6.73
C TYR A 97 5.40 -3.02 -7.47
N ARG A 98 4.87 -2.55 -8.60
CA ARG A 98 5.37 -1.35 -9.30
C ARG A 98 4.56 -0.15 -8.82
N VAL A 99 5.24 0.98 -8.62
CA VAL A 99 4.60 2.26 -8.29
C VAL A 99 4.51 3.11 -9.56
N THR A 100 3.30 3.54 -9.89
CA THR A 100 2.98 4.44 -11.01
C THR A 100 1.97 5.50 -10.56
N SER A 101 1.58 6.43 -11.43
CA SER A 101 0.36 7.23 -11.21
C SER A 101 -0.85 6.53 -11.81
N VAL A 102 -2.03 6.67 -11.18
CA VAL A 102 -3.29 6.11 -11.71
C VAL A 102 -3.55 6.59 -13.15
N LYS A 103 -3.25 7.86 -13.45
CA LYS A 103 -3.43 8.44 -14.80
C LYS A 103 -2.55 7.80 -15.88
N ASP A 104 -1.47 7.13 -15.49
CA ASP A 104 -0.51 6.48 -16.40
C ASP A 104 -0.90 5.01 -16.68
N GLU A 105 -1.90 4.48 -15.98
CA GLU A 105 -2.39 3.12 -16.17
C GLU A 105 -3.50 3.07 -17.23
N PRO A 106 -3.74 1.90 -17.87
CA PRO A 106 -4.82 1.74 -18.85
C PRO A 106 -6.18 2.21 -18.28
N PRO A 107 -6.92 3.08 -18.99
CA PRO A 107 -8.15 3.68 -18.48
C PRO A 107 -9.18 2.65 -18.04
N GLN A 108 -9.70 2.83 -16.82
CA GLN A 108 -10.76 2.01 -16.24
C GLN A 108 -11.80 2.92 -15.57
N LYS A 109 -13.08 2.56 -15.64
CA LYS A 109 -14.18 3.42 -15.17
C LYS A 109 -14.04 3.82 -13.69
N HIS A 110 -13.56 2.91 -12.84
CA HIS A 110 -13.38 3.15 -11.41
C HIS A 110 -12.12 3.95 -11.06
N PHE A 111 -11.26 4.29 -12.02
CA PHE A 111 -10.08 5.13 -11.79
C PHE A 111 -10.43 6.61 -11.71
N ALA A 112 -11.55 7.03 -12.30
CA ALA A 112 -11.95 8.42 -12.41
C ALA A 112 -11.82 9.23 -11.08
N PRO A 113 -12.31 8.74 -9.92
CA PRO A 113 -12.15 9.49 -8.66
C PRO A 113 -10.71 9.51 -8.10
N TYR A 114 -9.83 8.61 -8.54
CA TYR A 114 -8.48 8.42 -7.99
C TYR A 114 -7.36 8.79 -8.96
N ASN A 115 -7.69 9.43 -10.09
CA ASN A 115 -6.73 9.66 -11.18
C ASN A 115 -5.51 10.51 -10.76
N HIS A 116 -5.62 11.25 -9.66
CA HIS A 116 -4.59 12.11 -9.09
C HIS A 116 -3.66 11.38 -8.09
N LEU A 117 -3.91 10.10 -7.80
CA LEU A 117 -3.17 9.31 -6.81
C LEU A 117 -2.05 8.48 -7.41
N ALA A 118 -1.18 7.95 -6.53
CA ALA A 118 -0.27 6.87 -6.88
C ALA A 118 -1.02 5.54 -6.96
N TYR A 119 -0.45 4.61 -7.73
CA TYR A 119 -1.01 3.29 -7.99
C TYR A 119 0.04 2.22 -7.75
N PHE A 120 -0.25 1.27 -6.88
CA PHE A 120 0.62 0.12 -6.65
C PHE A 120 0.06 -1.10 -7.38
N ASN A 121 0.83 -1.57 -8.37
CA ASN A 121 0.44 -2.66 -9.25
C ASN A 121 1.24 -3.92 -8.94
N TYR A 122 0.59 -4.94 -8.38
CA TYR A 122 1.19 -6.24 -8.08
C TYR A 122 1.17 -7.21 -9.27
N GLY A 123 0.50 -6.87 -10.36
CA GLY A 123 0.39 -7.69 -11.58
C GLY A 123 1.66 -7.70 -12.42
N ILE A 124 2.84 -7.72 -11.79
CA ILE A 124 4.16 -7.66 -12.42
C ILE A 124 4.86 -9.02 -12.39
N ASP A 125 5.87 -9.20 -13.25
CA ASP A 125 6.56 -10.48 -13.41
C ASP A 125 7.53 -10.83 -12.28
N LEU A 126 7.81 -9.90 -11.36
CA LEU A 126 8.50 -10.22 -10.11
C LEU A 126 7.70 -11.17 -9.22
N ASN A 127 6.37 -11.19 -9.36
CA ASN A 127 5.52 -12.15 -8.65
C ASN A 127 5.34 -13.40 -9.51
N PRO A 128 5.57 -14.62 -8.97
CA PRO A 128 5.37 -15.85 -9.70
C PRO A 128 3.96 -15.95 -10.30
N ARG A 129 3.83 -16.49 -11.52
CA ARG A 129 2.54 -16.59 -12.23
C ARG A 129 1.47 -17.37 -11.47
N TRP A 130 1.88 -18.36 -10.68
CA TRP A 130 0.98 -19.15 -9.83
C TRP A 130 0.47 -18.39 -8.60
N ASN A 131 1.10 -17.26 -8.22
CA ASN A 131 0.65 -16.42 -7.11
C ASN A 131 -0.43 -15.43 -7.59
N ILE A 132 -1.55 -15.97 -8.06
CA ILE A 132 -2.66 -15.22 -8.67
C ILE A 132 -3.22 -14.19 -7.69
N THR A 133 -3.46 -14.60 -6.44
CA THR A 133 -3.97 -13.71 -5.39
C THR A 133 -3.11 -12.46 -5.24
N MET A 134 -1.78 -12.61 -5.12
CA MET A 134 -0.88 -11.46 -5.02
C MET A 134 -0.92 -10.61 -6.30
N ARG A 135 -0.87 -11.25 -7.47
CA ARG A 135 -0.90 -10.55 -8.77
C ARG A 135 -2.22 -9.80 -9.03
N SER A 136 -3.29 -10.10 -8.30
CA SER A 136 -4.58 -9.41 -8.38
C SER A 136 -4.70 -8.16 -7.52
N ILE A 137 -3.81 -7.94 -6.54
CA ILE A 137 -3.92 -6.77 -5.63
C ILE A 137 -3.55 -5.49 -6.36
N ARG A 138 -4.29 -4.41 -6.10
CA ARG A 138 -3.99 -3.04 -6.54
C ARG A 138 -4.26 -2.08 -5.39
N ASP A 139 -3.42 -1.07 -5.23
CA ASP A 139 -3.61 -0.03 -4.21
C ASP A 139 -3.69 1.35 -4.87
N TYR A 140 -4.67 2.17 -4.48
CA TYR A 140 -4.62 3.62 -4.64
C TYR A 140 -3.95 4.23 -3.41
N VAL A 141 -2.97 5.10 -3.60
CA VAL A 141 -2.17 5.63 -2.49
C VAL A 141 -2.00 7.14 -2.58
N GLY A 142 -2.25 7.83 -1.47
CA GLY A 142 -2.09 9.26 -1.34
C GLY A 142 -1.47 9.67 0.00
N LEU A 143 -1.01 10.91 0.05
CA LEU A 143 -0.58 11.60 1.26
C LEU A 143 -1.82 12.16 1.97
N PRO A 144 -2.21 11.65 3.15
CA PRO A 144 -3.32 12.23 3.92
C PRO A 144 -2.99 13.65 4.40
N ASN A 145 -1.70 13.97 4.57
CA ASN A 145 -1.17 15.30 4.83
C ASN A 145 -0.38 15.77 3.60
N THR A 146 -0.85 16.80 2.91
CA THR A 146 -0.21 17.31 1.68
C THR A 146 1.27 17.63 1.90
N GLY A 147 2.15 17.05 1.07
CA GLY A 147 3.61 17.26 1.13
C GLY A 147 4.34 16.50 2.24
N ASP A 148 3.64 15.74 3.09
CA ASP A 148 4.25 14.97 4.18
C ASP A 148 4.25 13.47 3.83
N HIS A 149 5.44 12.96 3.52
CA HIS A 149 5.67 11.55 3.16
C HIS A 149 5.87 10.64 4.37
N SER A 150 5.76 11.12 5.61
CA SER A 150 5.88 10.26 6.79
C SER A 150 4.69 9.30 6.95
N LEU A 151 3.56 9.61 6.32
CA LEU A 151 2.32 8.84 6.41
C LEU A 151 1.70 8.66 5.03
N LEU A 152 1.27 7.44 4.71
CA LEU A 152 0.56 7.10 3.47
C LEU A 152 -0.81 6.54 3.82
N LEU A 153 -1.82 6.90 3.04
CA LEU A 153 -3.14 6.28 3.08
C LEU A 153 -3.38 5.48 1.80
N GLY A 154 -3.76 4.21 1.97
CA GLY A 154 -3.99 3.28 0.87
C GLY A 154 -5.42 2.75 0.82
N LYS A 155 -5.92 2.51 -0.39
CA LYS A 155 -7.12 1.70 -0.65
C LYS A 155 -6.76 0.54 -1.56
N ALA A 156 -6.69 -0.65 -0.97
CA ALA A 156 -6.44 -1.89 -1.69
C ALA A 156 -7.74 -2.46 -2.29
N TYR A 157 -7.64 -3.12 -3.44
CA TYR A 157 -8.73 -3.90 -4.03
C TYR A 157 -8.18 -5.09 -4.84
N LEU A 158 -9.02 -6.11 -5.04
CA LEU A 158 -8.70 -7.25 -5.89
C LEU A 158 -9.24 -7.04 -7.30
N ARG A 159 -8.36 -7.11 -8.28
CA ARG A 159 -8.71 -7.16 -9.70
C ARG A 159 -9.02 -8.61 -10.10
N LEU A 160 -10.29 -8.89 -10.37
CA LEU A 160 -10.79 -10.24 -10.70
C LEU A 160 -10.57 -10.67 -12.16
N ALA A 161 -10.25 -9.74 -13.07
CA ALA A 161 -9.97 -10.01 -14.48
C ALA A 161 -8.96 -9.00 -15.07
N PRO A 162 -8.18 -9.35 -16.13
CA PRO A 162 -7.26 -8.46 -16.83
C PRO A 162 -7.90 -7.24 -17.50
#